data_AF-A0A1C6BBC5-F1
#
_entry.id   AF-A0A1C6BBC5-F1
#
_cell.length_a   1.000
_cell.length_b   1.000
_cell.length_c   1.000
_cell.angle_alpha   90.00
_cell.angle_beta   90.00
_cell.angle_gamma   90.00
#
_symmetry.space_group_name_H-M   'P 1'
#
loop_
_entity.id
_entity.type
_entity.pdbx_description
1 polymer ?
#
loop_
_entity_poly.entity_id
_entity_poly.type
_entity_poly.pdbx_seq_one_letter_code
_entity_poly.pdbx_strand_id
1 'polypeptide(L)' 'MINRVLCRLPEDTDDLLSGMNTWTDCHESDWFYLAIQEATNSHDFVTKDRVYESWTDLNRAPDWSRYE' A
#
# COMPACT_ATOMS: atom_id res chain seq x y z
N MET A 1 3.39 8.20 3.27
CA MET A 1 4.11 9.32 2.61
C MET A 1 5.64 9.18 2.61
N ILE A 2 6.29 8.72 3.70
CA ILE A 2 7.77 8.52 3.70
C ILE A 2 8.23 7.47 2.68
N ASN A 3 7.47 6.38 2.54
CA ASN A 3 7.72 5.30 1.57
C ASN A 3 7.87 5.84 0.14
N ARG A 4 6.98 6.75 -0.28
CA ARG A 4 7.08 7.40 -1.60
C ARG A 4 8.32 8.27 -1.80
N VAL A 5 8.77 8.97 -0.76
CA VAL A 5 9.98 9.82 -0.80
C VAL A 5 11.24 8.95 -0.95
N LEU A 6 11.25 7.79 -0.31
CA LEU A 6 12.36 6.83 -0.37
C LEU A 6 12.26 5.85 -1.54
N CYS A 7 11.21 5.98 -2.37
CA CYS A 7 10.86 5.01 -3.40
C CYS A 7 10.76 3.57 -2.86
N ARG A 8 10.32 3.42 -1.61
CA ARG A 8 9.96 2.13 -1.03
C ARG A 8 8.49 1.87 -1.30
N LEU A 9 8.18 0.90 -2.14
CA LEU A 9 6.82 0.50 -2.48
C LEU A 9 6.86 -0.90 -3.16
N PRO A 10 5.70 -1.54 -3.35
CA PRO A 10 5.53 -2.69 -4.24
C PRO A 10 6.18 -2.48 -5.62
N GLU A 11 6.73 -3.54 -6.22
CA GLU A 11 7.34 -3.47 -7.56
C GLU A 11 6.27 -3.42 -8.66
N ASP A 12 5.23 -4.24 -8.48
CA ASP A 12 4.09 -4.36 -9.38
C ASP A 12 2.81 -4.67 -8.58
N THR A 13 1.71 -4.91 -9.30
CA THR A 13 0.41 -5.20 -8.69
C THR A 13 0.31 -6.59 -8.06
N ASP A 14 1.20 -7.53 -8.43
CA ASP A 14 1.21 -8.89 -7.87
C ASP A 14 1.77 -8.90 -6.44
N ASP A 15 2.43 -7.81 -6.03
CA ASP A 15 2.88 -7.57 -4.66
C ASP A 15 1.78 -7.03 -3.73
N LEU A 16 0.60 -6.72 -4.27
CA LEU A 16 -0.54 -6.23 -3.51
C LEU A 16 -1.48 -7.36 -3.10
N LEU A 17 -2.29 -7.11 -2.07
CA LEU A 17 -3.30 -8.06 -1.60
C LEU A 17 -4.69 -7.73 -2.11
N SER A 18 -5.45 -8.77 -2.46
CA SER A 18 -6.88 -8.66 -2.69
C SER A 18 -7.62 -8.17 -1.43
N GLY A 19 -8.68 -7.39 -1.60
CA GLY A 19 -9.48 -6.90 -0.47
C GLY A 19 -8.95 -5.60 0.15
N MET A 20 -7.86 -5.05 -0.40
CA MET A 20 -7.42 -3.69 -0.11
C MET A 20 -8.45 -2.66 -0.56
N ASN A 21 -8.42 -1.47 0.02
CA ASN A 21 -9.21 -0.36 -0.46
C ASN A 21 -8.75 0.03 -1.86
N THR A 22 -9.71 0.32 -2.73
CA THR A 22 -9.49 0.83 -4.08
C THR A 22 -10.38 2.03 -4.33
N TRP A 23 -9.96 2.93 -5.22
CA TRP A 23 -10.70 4.14 -5.56
C TRP A 23 -11.13 4.12 -7.01
N THR A 24 -12.36 4.56 -7.29
CA THR A 24 -12.93 4.54 -8.63
C THR A 24 -12.19 5.43 -9.63
N ASP A 25 -11.39 6.37 -9.14
CA ASP A 25 -10.59 7.35 -9.88
C ASP A 25 -9.07 7.06 -9.82
N CYS A 26 -8.66 5.90 -9.30
CA CYS A 26 -7.27 5.45 -9.28
C CYS A 26 -7.17 4.04 -9.91
N HIS A 27 -6.73 3.99 -11.16
CA HIS A 27 -6.69 2.78 -11.96
C HIS A 27 -5.31 2.13 -11.90
N GLU A 28 -5.23 0.80 -12.04
CA GLU A 28 -3.96 0.04 -12.02
C GLU A 28 -2.94 0.53 -13.07
N SER A 29 -3.41 1.08 -14.19
CA SER A 29 -2.56 1.66 -15.24
C SER A 29 -1.98 3.03 -14.89
N ASP A 30 -2.47 3.68 -13.84
CA ASP A 30 -2.01 5.01 -13.46
C ASP A 30 -0.62 4.91 -12.83
N TRP A 31 0.29 5.79 -13.24
CA TRP A 31 1.69 5.79 -12.79
C TRP A 31 1.84 5.96 -11.26
N PHE A 32 0.80 6.48 -10.58
CA PHE A 32 0.78 6.69 -9.13
C PHE A 32 0.02 5.59 -8.37
N TYR A 33 -0.54 4.58 -9.04
CA TYR A 33 -1.39 3.57 -8.44
C TYR A 33 -0.73 2.90 -7.22
N LEU A 34 0.46 2.31 -7.41
CA LEU A 34 1.17 1.62 -6.33
C LEU A 34 1.47 2.55 -5.14
N ALA A 35 1.77 3.82 -5.40
CA ALA A 35 2.03 4.80 -4.36
C ALA A 35 0.78 5.15 -3.54
N ILE A 36 -0.39 5.17 -4.19
CA ILE A 36 -1.67 5.36 -3.49
C ILE A 36 -2.00 4.13 -2.67
N GLN A 37 -1.91 2.93 -3.24
CA GLN A 37 -2.17 1.68 -2.51
C GLN A 37 -1.30 1.57 -1.25
N GLU A 38 -0.01 1.82 -1.40
CA GLU A 38 0.98 1.85 -0.31
C GLU A 38 0.64 2.87 0.80
N ALA A 39 0.11 4.04 0.42
CA ALA A 39 -0.15 5.11 1.38
C ALA A 39 -1.45 4.93 2.19
N THR A 40 -2.38 4.11 1.69
CA THR A 40 -3.79 4.13 2.12
C THR A 40 -4.25 2.80 2.71
N ASN A 41 -3.57 1.70 2.37
CA ASN A 41 -3.83 0.41 2.94
C ASN A 41 -2.76 0.09 3.97
N SER A 42 -3.17 -0.01 5.24
CA SER A 42 -2.28 -0.50 6.28
C SER A 42 -2.07 -2.00 6.07
N HIS A 43 -0.82 -2.46 6.07
CA HIS A 43 -0.48 -3.83 5.78
C HIS A 43 0.87 -4.21 6.42
N ASP A 44 1.11 -5.51 6.54
CA ASP A 44 2.41 -6.08 6.85
C ASP A 44 3.13 -6.45 5.55
N PHE A 45 4.46 -6.36 5.50
CA PHE A 45 5.23 -6.61 4.28
C PHE A 45 6.52 -7.41 4.55
N VAL A 46 7.05 -8.01 3.49
CA VAL A 46 8.42 -8.54 3.42
C VAL A 46 9.21 -7.80 2.34
N THR A 47 10.49 -7.53 2.61
CA THR A 47 11.38 -6.89 1.63
C THR A 47 11.79 -7.89 0.55
N LYS A 48 11.61 -7.54 -0.72
CA LYS A 48 12.15 -8.28 -1.88
C LYS A 48 13.60 -7.91 -2.17
N ASP A 49 13.90 -6.61 -2.15
CA ASP A 49 15.24 -6.04 -2.36
C ASP A 49 15.39 -4.73 -1.54
N ARG A 50 16.32 -3.85 -1.91
CA ARG A 50 16.59 -2.57 -1.22
C ARG A 50 15.41 -1.62 -1.17
N VAL A 51 14.53 -1.67 -2.17
CA VAL A 51 13.42 -0.69 -2.33
C VAL A 51 12.06 -1.36 -2.44
N TYR A 52 11.98 -2.59 -2.94
CA TYR A 52 10.70 -3.26 -3.17
C TYR A 52 10.25 -4.15 -2.02
N GLU A 53 8.94 -4.30 -1.88
CA GLU A 53 8.29 -5.13 -0.88
C GLU A 53 7.06 -5.85 -1.43
N SER A 54 6.71 -6.97 -0.79
CA SER A 54 5.47 -7.70 -1.06
C SER A 54 4.60 -7.67 0.19
N TRP A 55 3.31 -7.40 0.02
CA TRP A 55 2.36 -7.38 1.11
C TRP A 55 2.02 -8.80 1.55
N THR A 56 1.87 -8.99 2.85
CA THR A 56 1.66 -10.30 3.48
C THR A 56 0.37 -10.41 4.26
N ASP A 57 -0.11 -9.30 4.83
CA ASP A 57 -1.44 -9.23 5.43
C ASP A 57 -1.99 -7.79 5.40
N LEU A 58 -3.32 -7.65 5.38
CA LEU A 58 -4.00 -6.36 5.50
C LEU A 58 -4.34 -6.08 6.96
N ASN A 59 -3.81 -4.97 7.48
CA ASN A 59 -4.03 -4.56 8.86
C ASN A 59 -5.40 -3.89 9.00
N ARG A 60 -6.09 -4.21 10.10
CA ARG A 60 -7.35 -3.56 10.45
C ARG A 60 -7.10 -2.06 10.64
N ALA A 61 -7.94 -1.23 10.02
CA ALA A 61 -7.94 0.20 10.24
C ALA A 61 -8.04 0.50 11.76
N PRO A 62 -7.18 1.38 12.30
CA PRO A 62 -7.27 1.80 13.69
C PRO A 62 -8.64 2.38 14.00
N ASP A 63 -9.18 2.07 15.17
CA ASP A 63 -10.42 2.66 15.66
C ASP A 63 -10.13 4.06 16.22
N TRP A 64 -10.29 5.08 15.36
CA TRP A 64 -10.03 6.48 15.70
C TRP A 64 -11.09 7.10 16.60
N SER A 65 -12.28 6.51 16.71
CA SER A 65 -13.37 7.02 17.57
C SER A 65 -13.01 7.07 19.06
N ARG A 66 -11.93 6.37 19.45
CA ARG A 66 -11.41 6.34 20.82
C ARG A 66 -10.62 7.58 21.22
N TYR A 67 -10.25 8.42 20.26
CA TYR A 67 -9.47 9.64 20.46
C TYR A 67 -10.28 10.91 20.15
N GLU A 68 -11.59 10.76 19.95
CA GLU A 68 -12.56 11.84 19.77
C GLU A 68 -13.17 12.22 21.14
#